data_AF-A0A7J6RHZ2-F1
#
_entry.id   AF-A0A7J6RHZ2-F1
#
_cell.length_a   1.000
_cell.length_b   1.000
_cell.length_c   1.000
_cell.angle_alpha   90.00
_cell.angle_beta   90.00
_cell.angle_gamma   90.00
#
_symmetry.space_group_name_H-M   'P 1'
#
loop_
_entity.id
_entity.type
_entity.pdbx_description
1 polymer ?
#
loop_
_entity_poly.entity_id
_entity_poly.type
_entity_poly.pdbx_seq_one_letter_code
_entity_poly.pdbx_strand_id
1 'polypeptide(L)'
;SCWGTTPQSRSEHSRMIDYLYFRTEFFAPITSTRVVARRREGFDFLIYMEHCLAESCTEQMQLHPGTLVFLGLISIPMHLLSKMRGIKGILLMCALPWTLLLLVVLMKRNLSRVVDSLRPTHEEMLEAVSKDPRMGPTSIEHLHTKAPYSSEGNHFKPNGWLMSFLRGTTVPTMHENVFLLQKNGPAFTAKALQVVCFATALYSGCLFFRLLDFTTKRWRRYWFLLPAGAFPILIIIFDILPSALERLVISTSVCQMKRMHVIMEVKKMLEAHRCELCLNLLRNVKLLSMHYLLTEAPEAQRDHLRQKLEAIYEKVSPHTKSLYMKTWKRFFANESVAHRAEDIRASLAAAGIVGQAASVFLSWMETFKTSHSGELEFREFCVIMIALRVAVNNVISEDEFCAAIRRALPLRDTAGADEVLLSPEDVRNILEEFKVVHPRSHVVARHMTNFTSANQLLEVEERSGHDVHSPLTEALMLVTAM
;
A
#
# COMPACT_ATOMS: atom_id res chain seq x y z
N SER A 1 -16.98 27.99 -24.00
CA SER A 1 -17.29 27.45 -22.66
C SER A 1 -15.99 27.24 -21.88
N CYS A 2 -15.41 28.32 -21.37
CA CYS A 2 -14.19 28.27 -20.55
C CYS A 2 -14.60 27.99 -19.10
N TRP A 3 -14.76 26.71 -18.75
CA TRP A 3 -14.93 26.33 -17.36
C TRP A 3 -13.62 26.59 -16.62
N GLY A 4 -13.67 27.59 -15.73
CA GLY A 4 -12.61 27.91 -14.80
C GLY A 4 -12.40 26.75 -13.83
N THR A 5 -11.54 25.82 -14.20
CA THR A 5 -10.88 24.91 -13.26
C THR A 5 -10.20 25.77 -12.21
N THR A 6 -10.63 25.65 -10.94
CA THR A 6 -9.99 26.34 -9.82
C THR A 6 -8.49 25.99 -9.81
N PRO A 7 -7.60 26.90 -9.36
CA PRO A 7 -6.14 26.66 -9.34
C PRO A 7 -5.76 25.33 -8.66
N GLN A 8 -6.53 24.94 -7.66
CA GLN A 8 -6.36 23.69 -6.92
C GLN A 8 -6.60 22.44 -7.80
N SER A 9 -7.67 22.42 -8.61
CA SER A 9 -7.96 21.30 -9.52
C SER A 9 -6.90 21.09 -10.59
N ARG A 10 -6.24 22.17 -11.04
CA ARG A 10 -5.10 22.10 -11.97
C ARG A 10 -3.87 21.48 -11.31
N SER A 11 -3.61 21.81 -10.05
CA SER A 11 -2.49 21.25 -9.30
C SER A 11 -2.64 19.75 -9.03
N GLU A 12 -3.87 19.29 -8.74
CA GLU A 12 -4.17 17.87 -8.52
C GLU A 12 -4.06 17.07 -9.82
N HIS A 13 -4.58 17.59 -10.93
CA HIS A 13 -4.43 16.96 -12.24
C HIS A 13 -2.96 16.82 -12.64
N SER A 14 -2.16 17.88 -12.45
CA SER A 14 -0.72 17.82 -12.73
C SER A 14 -0.02 16.73 -11.92
N ARG A 15 -0.32 16.62 -10.62
CA ARG A 15 0.27 15.58 -9.76
C ARG A 15 -0.13 14.16 -10.18
N MET A 16 -1.37 13.97 -10.59
CA MET A 16 -1.85 12.68 -11.09
C MET A 16 -1.16 12.29 -12.40
N ILE A 17 -0.99 13.24 -13.32
CA ILE A 17 -0.25 13.02 -14.57
C ILE A 17 1.21 12.68 -14.28
N ASP A 18 1.86 13.42 -13.36
CA ASP A 18 3.24 13.14 -12.94
C ASP A 18 3.37 11.72 -12.37
N TYR A 19 2.44 11.32 -11.50
CA TYR A 19 2.41 9.98 -10.92
C TYR A 19 2.29 8.90 -12.00
N LEU A 20 1.34 9.07 -12.93
CA LEU A 20 1.15 8.12 -14.02
C LEU A 20 2.39 8.01 -14.90
N TYR A 21 3.03 9.13 -15.22
CA TYR A 21 4.27 9.14 -16.00
C TYR A 21 5.43 8.43 -15.30
N PHE A 22 5.68 8.73 -14.02
CA PHE A 22 6.74 8.06 -13.27
C PHE A 22 6.47 6.57 -13.11
N ARG A 23 5.20 6.19 -12.95
CA ARG A 23 4.77 4.79 -12.91
C ARG A 23 5.05 4.10 -14.25
N THR A 24 4.70 4.70 -15.39
CA THR A 24 4.97 4.12 -16.70
C THR A 24 6.46 3.96 -16.95
N GLU A 25 7.25 5.00 -16.65
CA GLU A 25 8.72 4.96 -16.80
C GLU A 25 9.38 3.94 -15.86
N PHE A 26 8.79 3.72 -14.69
CA PHE A 26 9.23 2.69 -13.76
C PHE A 26 9.04 1.28 -14.32
N PHE A 27 7.97 1.01 -15.06
CA PHE A 27 7.72 -0.32 -15.61
C PHE A 27 8.34 -0.54 -16.99
N ALA A 28 8.32 0.47 -17.84
CA ALA A 28 8.83 0.44 -19.21
C ALA A 28 9.83 1.59 -19.42
N PRO A 29 11.09 1.44 -18.95
CA PRO A 29 12.06 2.52 -19.06
C PRO A 29 12.46 2.73 -20.53
N ILE A 30 12.55 4.00 -20.95
CA ILE A 30 12.82 4.42 -22.33
C ILE A 30 14.13 3.84 -22.88
N THR A 31 15.11 3.63 -22.00
CA THR A 31 16.45 3.15 -22.39
C THR A 31 16.55 1.63 -22.58
N SER A 32 15.53 0.85 -22.21
CA SER A 32 15.57 -0.60 -22.42
C SER A 32 15.01 -0.96 -23.79
N THR A 33 15.81 -1.61 -24.63
CA THR A 33 15.40 -2.18 -25.92
C THR A 33 14.14 -3.02 -25.74
N ARG A 34 12.98 -2.48 -26.17
CA ARG A 34 11.63 -3.10 -26.23
C ARG A 34 11.58 -4.55 -25.74
N VAL A 35 11.74 -4.77 -24.43
CA VAL A 35 11.29 -6.00 -23.82
C VAL A 35 9.84 -5.72 -23.57
N VAL A 36 9.00 -6.30 -24.44
CA VAL A 36 7.54 -6.34 -24.39
C VAL A 36 7.07 -6.05 -22.99
N ALA A 37 6.25 -5.00 -22.84
CA ALA A 37 5.54 -4.66 -21.62
C ALA A 37 4.68 -5.84 -21.19
N ARG A 38 5.31 -6.86 -20.61
CA ARG A 38 4.63 -7.96 -19.95
C ARG A 38 4.00 -7.27 -18.75
N ARG A 39 2.70 -6.96 -18.88
CA ARG A 39 1.89 -6.26 -17.89
C ARG A 39 2.29 -6.82 -16.53
N ARG A 40 2.98 -6.01 -15.72
CA ARG A 40 3.39 -6.40 -14.36
C ARG A 40 2.20 -6.22 -13.44
N GLU A 41 1.17 -7.01 -13.71
CA GLU A 41 0.01 -7.17 -12.86
C GLU A 41 0.53 -7.66 -11.49
N GLY A 42 0.22 -6.91 -10.44
CA GLY A 42 0.58 -7.26 -9.07
C GLY A 42 1.70 -6.48 -8.39
N PHE A 43 2.36 -5.51 -9.04
CA PHE A 43 3.27 -4.60 -8.33
C PHE A 43 2.60 -3.24 -8.06
N ASP A 44 2.42 -2.90 -6.79
CA ASP A 44 1.89 -1.61 -6.40
C ASP A 44 3.00 -0.55 -6.33
N PHE A 45 3.02 0.35 -7.32
CA PHE A 45 3.98 1.44 -7.40
C PHE A 45 3.80 2.48 -6.28
N LEU A 46 2.57 2.68 -5.78
CA LEU A 46 2.32 3.60 -4.68
C LEU A 46 2.98 3.08 -3.40
N ILE A 47 2.75 1.81 -3.06
CA ILE A 47 3.37 1.15 -1.90
C ILE A 47 4.89 1.19 -1.99
N TYR A 48 5.46 1.01 -3.20
CA TYR A 48 6.89 1.17 -3.44
C TYR A 48 7.40 2.58 -3.11
N MET A 49 6.72 3.61 -3.62
CA MET A 49 7.11 5.00 -3.36
C MET A 49 6.96 5.37 -1.87
N GLU A 50 5.93 4.85 -1.19
CA GLU A 50 5.75 5.00 0.26
C GLU A 50 6.91 4.37 1.04
N HIS A 51 7.34 3.17 0.65
CA HIS A 51 8.50 2.51 1.28
C HIS A 51 9.80 3.27 1.00
N CYS A 52 10.02 3.74 -0.23
CA CYS A 52 11.19 4.57 -0.55
C CYS A 52 11.21 5.88 0.25
N LEU A 53 10.04 6.49 0.46
CA LEU A 53 9.89 7.69 1.30
C LEU A 53 10.18 7.38 2.77
N ALA A 54 9.62 6.29 3.30
CA ALA A 54 9.86 5.85 4.67
C ALA A 54 11.35 5.56 4.91
N GLU A 55 11.99 4.81 4.02
CA GLU A 55 13.43 4.53 4.08
C GLU A 55 14.27 5.80 3.96
N SER A 56 13.92 6.71 3.04
CA SER A 56 14.63 7.99 2.94
C SER A 56 14.47 8.82 4.21
N CYS A 57 13.29 8.85 4.83
CA CYS A 57 13.09 9.51 6.12
C CYS A 57 13.95 8.88 7.23
N THR A 58 14.02 7.55 7.31
CA THR A 58 14.86 6.88 8.31
C THR A 58 16.35 7.12 8.05
N GLU A 59 16.82 7.09 6.81
CA GLU A 59 18.19 7.45 6.43
C GLU A 59 18.55 8.89 6.85
N GLN A 60 17.61 9.82 6.70
CA GLN A 60 17.80 11.22 7.10
C GLN A 60 17.88 11.35 8.63
N MET A 61 17.15 10.53 9.38
CA MET A 61 17.21 10.49 10.84
C MET A 61 18.46 9.75 11.38
N GLN A 62 19.00 8.79 10.64
CA GLN A 62 20.18 8.02 11.06
C GLN A 62 21.48 8.82 10.93
N LEU A 63 22.09 9.16 12.07
CA LEU A 63 23.35 9.91 12.12
C LEU A 63 24.52 9.07 11.60
N HIS A 64 24.94 9.34 10.37
CA HIS A 64 26.19 8.78 9.85
C HIS A 64 27.40 9.39 10.60
N PRO A 65 28.49 8.64 10.87
CA PRO A 65 29.67 9.18 11.57
C PRO A 65 30.24 10.46 10.95
N GLY A 66 30.25 10.54 9.62
CA GLY A 66 30.66 11.77 8.91
C GLY A 66 29.75 12.98 9.20
N THR A 67 28.44 12.75 9.36
CA THR A 67 27.48 13.79 9.75
C THR A 67 27.76 14.26 11.19
N LEU A 68 28.17 13.37 12.10
CA LEU A 68 28.55 13.74 13.48
C LEU A 68 29.78 14.64 13.53
N VAL A 69 30.81 14.36 12.70
CA VAL A 69 31.99 15.23 12.60
C VAL A 69 31.57 16.64 12.14
N PHE A 70 30.73 16.71 11.10
CA PHE A 70 30.22 17.98 10.60
C PHE A 70 29.34 18.70 11.64
N LEU A 71 28.53 17.96 12.38
CA LEU A 71 27.71 18.47 13.48
C LEU A 71 28.58 19.03 14.62
N GLY A 72 29.68 18.34 14.96
CA GLY A 72 30.69 18.82 15.89
C GLY A 72 31.33 20.13 15.42
N LEU A 73 31.61 20.26 14.13
CA LEU A 73 32.12 21.50 13.54
C LEU A 73 31.08 22.64 13.57
N ILE A 74 29.79 22.35 13.41
CA ILE A 74 28.70 23.35 13.54
C ILE A 74 28.42 23.71 15.00
N SER A 75 28.59 22.78 15.94
CA SER A 75 28.28 23.04 17.35
C SER A 75 29.23 24.08 17.96
N ILE A 76 30.48 24.17 17.50
CA ILE A 76 31.46 25.17 17.94
C ILE A 76 30.99 26.61 17.67
N PRO A 77 30.66 27.02 16.42
CA PRO A 77 30.15 28.35 16.14
C PRO A 77 28.79 28.57 16.81
N MET A 78 27.91 27.56 16.90
CA MET A 78 26.64 27.65 17.63
C MET A 78 26.84 27.93 19.12
N HIS A 79 27.85 27.33 19.74
CA HIS A 79 28.22 27.60 21.13
C HIS A 79 28.78 29.01 21.30
N LEU A 80 29.66 29.44 20.40
CA LEU A 80 30.21 30.81 20.38
C LEU A 80 29.08 31.84 20.23
N LEU A 81 28.16 31.60 19.31
CA LEU A 81 26.90 32.34 19.12
C LEU A 81 26.10 32.45 20.41
N SER A 82 25.93 31.34 21.12
CA SER A 82 25.20 31.30 22.38
C SER A 82 25.84 32.16 23.48
N LYS A 83 27.17 32.32 23.45
CA LYS A 83 27.91 33.13 24.43
C LYS A 83 27.91 34.62 24.12
N MET A 84 27.63 35.02 22.87
CA MET A 84 27.57 36.43 22.49
C MET A 84 26.46 37.15 23.28
N ARG A 85 26.82 38.27 23.93
CA ARG A 85 25.89 39.10 24.71
C ARG A 85 25.40 40.29 23.88
N GLY A 86 24.18 40.74 24.18
CA GLY A 86 23.60 41.94 23.58
C GLY A 86 22.84 41.70 22.27
N ILE A 87 22.45 42.78 21.60
CA ILE A 87 21.59 42.74 20.41
C ILE A 87 22.23 42.01 19.23
N LYS A 88 23.56 42.05 19.10
CA LYS A 88 24.32 41.38 18.02
C LYS A 88 24.14 39.86 18.06
N GLY A 89 24.15 39.25 19.26
CA GLY A 89 23.92 37.81 19.41
C GLY A 89 22.50 37.41 19.04
N ILE A 90 21.51 38.24 19.40
CA ILE A 90 20.10 38.01 19.04
C ILE A 90 19.91 38.13 17.53
N LEU A 91 20.45 39.17 16.89
CA LEU A 91 20.37 39.36 15.44
C LEU A 91 21.00 38.19 14.67
N LEU A 92 22.18 37.71 15.12
CA LEU A 92 22.86 36.60 14.47
C LEU A 92 22.11 35.27 14.66
N MET A 93 21.53 35.04 15.85
CA MET A 93 20.62 33.92 16.10
C MET A 93 19.38 34.01 15.23
N CYS A 94 18.79 35.18 15.01
CA CYS A 94 17.65 35.36 14.11
C CYS A 94 18.06 35.16 12.65
N ALA A 95 19.25 35.58 12.21
CA ALA A 95 19.71 35.45 10.83
C ALA A 95 19.98 34.00 10.41
N LEU A 96 20.47 33.18 11.33
CA LEU A 96 20.84 31.79 11.07
C LEU A 96 19.68 30.94 10.46
N PRO A 97 18.46 30.88 11.01
CA PRO A 97 17.39 30.09 10.42
C PRO A 97 16.95 30.62 9.05
N TRP A 98 17.12 31.91 8.74
CA TRP A 98 16.93 32.43 7.38
C TRP A 98 18.00 31.92 6.41
N THR A 99 19.25 31.78 6.85
CA THR A 99 20.30 31.16 6.02
C THR A 99 20.05 29.68 5.77
N LEU A 100 19.56 28.95 6.79
CA LEU A 100 19.12 27.56 6.62
C LEU A 100 17.93 27.47 5.67
N LEU A 101 16.94 28.34 5.82
CA LEU A 101 15.78 28.41 4.92
C LEU A 101 16.21 28.62 3.47
N LEU A 102 17.10 29.59 3.22
CA LEU A 102 17.66 29.85 1.89
C LEU A 102 18.36 28.61 1.34
N LEU A 103 19.15 27.90 2.15
CA LEU A 103 19.84 26.69 1.74
C LEU A 103 18.85 25.58 1.35
N VAL A 104 17.81 25.31 2.15
CA VAL A 104 16.78 24.32 1.78
C VAL A 104 16.00 24.75 0.54
N VAL A 105 15.71 26.04 0.37
CA VAL A 105 15.06 26.56 -0.85
C VAL A 105 15.93 26.29 -2.08
N LEU A 106 17.24 26.53 -2.00
CA LEU A 106 18.17 26.24 -3.10
C LEU A 106 18.22 24.74 -3.40
N MET A 107 18.24 23.90 -2.38
CA MET A 107 18.17 22.44 -2.54
C MET A 107 16.86 21.99 -3.16
N LYS A 108 15.72 22.48 -2.67
CA LYS A 108 14.38 22.21 -3.21
C LYS A 108 14.30 22.64 -4.67
N ARG A 109 14.85 23.81 -5.01
CA ARG A 109 14.89 24.31 -6.40
C ARG A 109 15.71 23.39 -7.28
N ASN A 110 16.90 22.99 -6.84
CA ASN A 110 17.75 22.06 -7.57
C ASN A 110 17.06 20.70 -7.78
N LEU A 111 16.43 20.15 -6.74
CA LEU A 111 15.66 18.91 -6.83
C LEU A 111 14.46 19.03 -7.77
N SER A 112 13.73 20.16 -7.78
CA SER A 112 12.70 20.35 -8.83
C SER A 112 13.31 20.38 -10.21
N ARG A 113 14.45 21.04 -10.44
CA ARG A 113 15.07 21.02 -11.78
C ARG A 113 15.38 19.61 -12.23
N VAL A 114 15.89 18.76 -11.33
CA VAL A 114 16.12 17.34 -11.62
C VAL A 114 14.79 16.68 -11.97
N VAL A 115 13.77 16.78 -11.10
CA VAL A 115 12.45 16.16 -11.34
C VAL A 115 11.80 16.67 -12.63
N ASP A 116 11.88 17.97 -12.92
CA ASP A 116 11.32 18.61 -14.11
C ASP A 116 12.06 18.13 -15.37
N SER A 117 13.36 17.90 -15.30
CA SER A 117 14.13 17.32 -16.43
C SER A 117 13.88 15.82 -16.65
N LEU A 118 13.32 15.12 -15.66
CA LEU A 118 12.87 13.74 -15.84
C LEU A 118 11.49 13.66 -16.50
N ARG A 119 10.74 14.77 -16.50
CA ARG A 119 9.40 14.85 -17.07
C ARG A 119 9.47 15.28 -18.55
N PRO A 120 8.57 14.78 -19.40
CA PRO A 120 8.38 15.34 -20.72
C PRO A 120 7.80 16.74 -20.61
N THR A 121 8.07 17.57 -21.61
CA THR A 121 7.64 18.96 -21.64
C THR A 121 6.11 19.04 -21.65
N HIS A 122 5.50 20.05 -21.01
CA HIS A 122 4.03 20.16 -20.95
C HIS A 122 3.39 20.24 -22.35
N GLU A 123 4.11 20.77 -23.34
CA GLU A 123 3.69 20.79 -24.74
C GLU A 123 3.68 19.39 -25.35
N GLU A 124 4.68 18.55 -25.05
CA GLU A 124 4.75 17.16 -25.50
C GLU A 124 3.63 16.33 -24.84
N MET A 125 3.37 16.56 -23.55
CA MET A 125 2.24 15.94 -22.84
C MET A 125 0.90 16.33 -23.43
N LEU A 126 0.68 17.61 -23.71
CA LEU A 126 -0.55 18.09 -24.35
C LEU A 126 -0.69 17.58 -25.78
N GLU A 127 0.40 17.53 -26.54
CA GLU A 127 0.39 17.00 -27.91
C GLU A 127 -0.01 15.52 -27.91
N ALA A 128 0.54 14.73 -26.99
CA ALA A 128 0.19 13.32 -26.83
C ALA A 128 -1.28 13.12 -26.44
N VAL A 129 -1.80 13.93 -25.51
CA VAL A 129 -3.22 13.90 -25.11
C VAL A 129 -4.14 14.40 -26.24
N SER A 130 -3.69 15.37 -27.03
CA SER A 130 -4.48 15.95 -28.14
C SER A 130 -4.59 15.05 -29.36
N LYS A 131 -3.56 14.23 -29.62
CA LYS A 131 -3.52 13.34 -30.79
C LYS A 131 -4.44 12.13 -30.64
N ASP A 132 -4.80 11.73 -29.42
CA ASP A 132 -5.83 10.71 -29.25
C ASP A 132 -6.65 10.84 -27.94
N PRO A 133 -7.80 11.54 -27.96
CA PRO A 133 -8.64 11.76 -26.79
C PRO A 133 -9.40 10.50 -26.32
N ARG A 134 -9.27 9.35 -27.02
CA ARG A 134 -9.90 8.07 -26.67
C ARG A 134 -8.92 7.03 -26.12
N MET A 135 -7.62 7.29 -26.16
CA MET A 135 -6.64 6.32 -25.66
C MET A 135 -6.44 6.44 -24.16
N GLY A 136 -6.63 5.34 -23.44
CA GLY A 136 -6.26 5.18 -22.04
C GLY A 136 -4.73 5.23 -21.82
N PRO A 137 -4.25 4.80 -20.63
CA PRO A 137 -2.85 4.93 -20.19
C PRO A 137 -1.77 4.30 -21.09
N THR A 138 -2.15 3.63 -22.18
CA THR A 138 -1.27 3.07 -23.21
C THR A 138 -0.70 4.11 -24.18
N SER A 139 -1.31 5.29 -24.35
CA SER A 139 -0.78 6.33 -25.26
C SER A 139 0.43 7.12 -24.72
N ILE A 140 0.83 6.88 -23.47
CA ILE A 140 2.10 7.40 -22.93
C ILE A 140 3.29 6.77 -23.68
N GLU A 141 3.08 5.67 -24.41
CA GLU A 141 4.10 5.08 -25.27
C GLU A 141 4.64 6.01 -26.36
N HIS A 142 3.84 6.97 -26.82
CA HIS A 142 4.27 7.95 -27.84
C HIS A 142 5.03 9.14 -27.24
N LEU A 143 4.94 9.37 -25.92
CA LEU A 143 5.79 10.34 -25.20
C LEU A 143 7.23 9.82 -25.01
N HIS A 144 7.43 8.51 -25.12
CA HIS A 144 8.73 7.85 -24.92
C HIS A 144 9.77 8.12 -26.03
N THR A 145 9.42 8.78 -27.14
CA THR A 145 10.37 9.04 -28.23
C THR A 145 11.40 10.13 -27.92
N LYS A 146 11.21 10.93 -26.86
CA LYS A 146 12.15 11.98 -26.44
C LYS A 146 12.16 12.13 -24.91
N ALA A 147 12.70 11.16 -24.16
CA ALA A 147 13.16 11.55 -22.82
C ALA A 147 14.27 12.59 -22.97
N PRO A 148 14.16 13.78 -22.34
CA PRO A 148 15.16 14.82 -22.47
C PRO A 148 16.33 14.55 -21.51
N TYR A 149 16.99 13.40 -21.62
CA TYR A 149 18.35 13.26 -21.10
C TYR A 149 19.33 13.95 -22.05
N SER A 150 19.04 15.20 -22.44
CA SER A 150 19.90 16.05 -23.27
C SER A 150 21.02 16.62 -22.41
N SER A 151 21.93 15.75 -22.00
CA SER A 151 23.33 16.12 -21.93
C SER A 151 23.94 15.61 -23.23
N GLU A 152 23.89 16.44 -24.28
CA GLU A 152 24.81 16.32 -25.42
C GLU A 152 26.19 15.90 -24.89
N GLY A 153 26.77 14.86 -25.48
CA GLY A 153 27.86 14.06 -24.93
C GLY A 153 28.93 14.87 -24.21
N ASN A 154 28.77 15.04 -22.91
CA ASN A 154 29.82 15.60 -22.07
C ASN A 154 30.87 14.51 -21.90
N HIS A 155 31.90 14.56 -22.74
CA HIS A 155 33.12 13.78 -22.55
C HIS A 155 33.62 14.02 -21.12
N PHE A 156 33.40 13.02 -20.26
CA PHE A 156 33.79 13.07 -18.86
C PHE A 156 35.32 13.15 -18.77
N LYS A 157 35.84 14.37 -18.58
CA LYS A 157 37.24 14.63 -18.23
C LYS A 157 37.24 15.49 -16.97
N PRO A 158 37.31 14.89 -15.77
CA PRO A 158 37.44 15.66 -14.55
C PRO A 158 38.82 16.35 -14.55
N ASN A 159 38.84 17.66 -14.75
CA ASN A 159 40.07 18.44 -14.61
C ASN A 159 40.38 18.63 -13.12
N GLY A 160 41.26 17.80 -12.56
CA GLY A 160 41.85 17.96 -11.22
C GLY A 160 41.25 17.07 -10.13
N TRP A 161 42.06 16.78 -9.10
CA TRP A 161 41.73 15.80 -8.05
C TRP A 161 40.47 16.16 -7.24
N LEU A 162 40.21 17.46 -7.03
CA LEU A 162 39.09 17.96 -6.23
C LEU A 162 37.77 17.75 -6.96
N MET A 163 37.76 17.99 -8.28
CA MET A 163 36.60 17.73 -9.11
C MET A 163 36.33 16.23 -9.24
N SER A 164 37.36 15.39 -9.31
CA SER A 164 37.21 13.94 -9.26
C SER A 164 36.65 13.46 -7.91
N PHE A 165 37.08 14.06 -6.79
CA PHE A 165 36.53 13.75 -5.47
C PHE A 165 35.05 14.15 -5.36
N LEU A 166 34.71 15.36 -5.82
CA LEU A 166 33.35 15.88 -5.74
C LEU A 166 32.39 15.20 -6.71
N ARG A 167 32.78 14.97 -7.97
CA ARG A 167 31.92 14.40 -9.03
C ARG A 167 31.90 12.87 -9.05
N GLY A 168 32.88 12.23 -8.41
CA GLY A 168 33.08 10.79 -8.45
C GLY A 168 34.06 10.37 -9.54
N THR A 169 34.56 9.14 -9.41
CA THR A 169 35.60 8.58 -10.28
C THR A 169 35.07 7.64 -11.37
N THR A 170 33.80 7.23 -11.30
CA THR A 170 33.21 6.33 -12.31
C THR A 170 32.23 7.08 -13.21
N VAL A 171 31.96 6.50 -14.38
CA VAL A 171 31.04 7.07 -15.36
C VAL A 171 29.62 7.18 -14.74
N PRO A 172 29.04 8.39 -14.68
CA PRO A 172 27.68 8.60 -14.20
C PRO A 172 26.64 8.05 -15.19
N THR A 173 25.51 7.57 -14.66
CA THR A 173 24.32 7.23 -15.47
C THR A 173 23.72 8.48 -16.13
N MET A 174 22.86 8.30 -17.14
CA MET A 174 22.17 9.43 -17.78
C MET A 174 21.31 10.20 -16.77
N HIS A 175 20.69 9.48 -15.83
CA HIS A 175 19.94 10.08 -14.73
C HIS A 175 20.85 10.85 -13.75
N GLU A 176 21.98 10.26 -13.33
CA GLU A 176 22.92 10.92 -12.41
C GLU A 176 23.54 12.20 -13.02
N ASN A 177 23.72 12.26 -14.34
CA ASN A 177 24.25 13.45 -15.02
C ASN A 177 23.41 14.72 -14.83
N VAL A 178 22.14 14.57 -14.50
CA VAL A 178 21.23 15.68 -14.22
C VAL A 178 21.53 16.32 -12.85
N PHE A 179 22.07 15.55 -11.91
CA PHE A 179 22.36 16.05 -10.57
C PHE A 179 23.60 16.96 -10.57
N LEU A 180 23.57 17.96 -9.67
CA LEU A 180 24.79 18.69 -9.30
C LEU A 180 25.79 17.68 -8.73
N LEU A 181 27.04 17.70 -9.21
CA LEU A 181 28.08 16.71 -8.88
C LEU A 181 27.89 15.33 -9.50
N GLN A 182 27.02 15.19 -10.52
CA GLN A 182 26.90 13.97 -11.34
C GLN A 182 26.69 12.72 -10.47
N LYS A 183 27.60 11.74 -10.53
CA LYS A 183 27.50 10.45 -9.82
C LYS A 183 27.30 10.63 -8.32
N ASN A 184 28.08 11.52 -7.69
CA ASN A 184 27.99 11.74 -6.25
C ASN A 184 26.84 12.70 -5.87
N GLY A 185 26.16 13.28 -6.85
CA GLY A 185 25.13 14.30 -6.66
C GLY A 185 23.93 13.86 -5.82
N PRO A 186 23.33 12.69 -6.06
CA PRO A 186 22.25 12.16 -5.23
C PRO A 186 22.66 12.01 -3.76
N ALA A 187 23.81 11.37 -3.52
CA ALA A 187 24.34 11.17 -2.17
C ALA A 187 24.68 12.50 -1.48
N PHE A 188 25.30 13.43 -2.20
CA PHE A 188 25.59 14.78 -1.70
C PHE A 188 24.31 15.52 -1.33
N THR A 189 23.29 15.50 -2.19
CA THR A 189 22.02 16.17 -1.94
C THR A 189 21.30 15.57 -0.74
N ALA A 190 21.27 14.24 -0.63
CA ALA A 190 20.72 13.56 0.54
C ALA A 190 21.45 13.93 1.84
N LYS A 191 22.80 13.98 1.82
CA LYS A 191 23.61 14.34 3.00
C LYS A 191 23.50 15.83 3.35
N ALA A 192 23.42 16.71 2.37
CA ALA A 192 23.18 18.12 2.59
C ALA A 192 21.81 18.35 3.25
N LEU A 193 20.78 17.61 2.83
CA LEU A 193 19.44 17.73 3.40
C LEU A 193 19.46 17.24 4.85
N GLN A 194 20.15 16.13 5.10
CA GLN A 194 20.35 15.55 6.42
C GLN A 194 21.02 16.55 7.37
N VAL A 195 22.10 17.19 6.92
CA VAL A 195 22.80 18.23 7.67
C VAL A 195 21.88 19.39 8.01
N VAL A 196 21.03 19.83 7.08
CA VAL A 196 20.09 20.93 7.34
C VAL A 196 19.00 20.52 8.32
N CYS A 197 18.47 19.29 8.23
CA CYS A 197 17.53 18.74 9.21
C CYS A 197 18.13 18.79 10.62
N PHE A 198 19.37 18.32 10.79
CA PHE A 198 20.05 18.37 12.08
C PHE A 198 20.36 19.78 12.56
N ALA A 199 20.83 20.67 11.68
CA ALA A 199 21.07 22.06 12.02
C ALA A 199 19.78 22.76 12.48
N THR A 200 18.65 22.46 11.82
CA THR A 200 17.32 22.97 12.16
C THR A 200 16.85 22.42 13.52
N ALA A 201 17.07 21.13 13.78
CA ALA A 201 16.75 20.50 15.06
C ALA A 201 17.58 21.08 16.22
N LEU A 202 18.91 21.22 16.02
CA LEU A 202 19.80 21.86 17.00
C LEU A 202 19.39 23.30 17.28
N TYR A 203 19.12 24.08 16.23
CA TYR A 203 18.66 25.46 16.39
C TYR A 203 17.33 25.52 17.15
N SER A 204 16.38 24.65 16.81
CA SER A 204 15.08 24.56 17.49
C SER A 204 15.24 24.22 18.97
N GLY A 205 16.12 23.27 19.30
CA GLY A 205 16.49 22.95 20.68
C GLY A 205 17.10 24.15 21.40
N CYS A 206 18.08 24.84 20.79
CA CYS A 206 18.66 26.05 21.35
C CYS A 206 17.61 27.16 21.57
N LEU A 207 16.71 27.37 20.61
CA LEU A 207 15.62 28.34 20.72
C LEU A 207 14.66 27.97 21.85
N PHE A 208 14.31 26.69 21.99
CA PHE A 208 13.45 26.17 23.05
C PHE A 208 14.08 26.36 24.45
N PHE A 209 15.35 26.01 24.63
CA PHE A 209 16.05 26.27 25.90
C PHE A 209 16.09 27.76 26.23
N ARG A 210 16.27 28.63 25.23
CA ARG A 210 16.23 30.10 25.43
C ARG A 210 14.84 30.63 25.78
N LEU A 211 13.79 29.99 25.24
CA LEU A 211 12.41 30.25 25.60
C LEU A 211 12.10 29.82 27.04
N LEU A 212 12.71 28.74 27.54
CA LEU A 212 12.58 28.36 28.95
C LEU A 212 13.33 29.36 29.86
N ASP A 213 14.48 29.88 29.41
CA ASP A 213 15.25 30.94 30.09
C ASP A 213 14.64 32.35 29.97
N PHE A 214 13.38 32.47 29.51
CA PHE A 214 12.67 33.75 29.32
C PHE A 214 12.48 34.54 30.62
N THR A 215 12.80 33.95 31.78
CA THR A 215 12.94 34.63 33.08
C THR A 215 14.06 35.68 33.09
N THR A 216 15.01 35.63 32.15
CA THR A 216 16.07 36.62 32.04
C THR A 216 15.57 37.94 31.43
N LYS A 217 15.78 39.07 32.15
CA LYS A 217 15.41 40.47 31.74
C LYS A 217 15.81 40.86 30.31
N ARG A 218 16.74 40.14 29.68
CA ARG A 218 17.22 40.36 28.30
C ARG A 218 16.17 40.04 27.24
N TRP A 219 15.49 38.89 27.32
CA TRP A 219 14.52 38.48 26.29
C TRP A 219 13.24 39.30 26.33
N ARG A 220 12.84 39.74 27.53
CA ARG A 220 11.70 40.65 27.70
C ARG A 220 11.83 41.94 26.90
N ARG A 221 13.05 42.44 26.66
CA ARG A 221 13.29 43.65 25.86
C ARG A 221 13.20 43.41 24.35
N TYR A 222 13.47 42.19 23.89
CA TYR A 222 13.58 41.83 22.47
C TYR A 222 12.61 40.72 22.05
N TRP A 223 11.51 40.55 22.78
CA TRP A 223 10.57 39.44 22.58
C TRP A 223 9.98 39.43 21.16
N PHE A 224 9.83 40.59 20.53
CA PHE A 224 9.34 40.76 19.16
C PHE A 224 10.28 40.17 18.09
N LEU A 225 11.55 39.89 18.39
CA LEU A 225 12.49 39.24 17.46
C LEU A 225 12.35 37.71 17.47
N LEU A 226 11.65 37.15 18.46
CA LEU A 226 11.49 35.70 18.59
C LEU A 226 10.65 35.10 17.45
N PRO A 227 9.51 35.69 17.05
CA PRO A 227 8.80 35.26 15.84
C PRO A 227 9.68 35.28 14.59
N ALA A 228 10.59 36.25 14.45
CA ALA A 228 11.48 36.34 13.29
C ALA A 228 12.50 35.19 13.20
N GLY A 229 12.85 34.56 14.34
CA GLY A 229 13.68 33.35 14.37
C GLY A 229 12.86 32.05 14.26
N ALA A 230 11.65 32.01 14.83
CA ALA A 230 10.79 30.83 14.81
C ALA A 230 10.11 30.61 13.45
N PHE A 231 9.67 31.67 12.79
CA PHE A 231 8.95 31.61 11.51
C PHE A 231 9.68 30.85 10.38
N PRO A 232 10.96 31.13 10.08
CA PRO A 232 11.70 30.35 9.07
C PRO A 232 11.81 28.85 9.41
N ILE A 233 11.89 28.47 10.69
CA ILE A 233 11.90 27.06 11.10
C ILE A 233 10.56 26.41 10.78
N LEU A 234 9.45 27.07 11.11
CA LEU A 234 8.12 26.56 10.83
C LEU A 234 7.94 26.33 9.33
N ILE A 235 8.40 27.26 8.49
CA ILE A 235 8.39 27.08 7.03
C ILE A 235 9.25 25.89 6.60
N ILE A 236 10.44 25.71 7.17
CA ILE A 236 11.29 24.56 6.87
C ILE A 236 10.56 23.26 7.21
N ILE A 237 10.03 23.13 8.44
CA ILE A 237 9.44 21.88 8.95
C ILE A 237 8.14 21.53 8.23
N PHE A 238 7.24 22.50 8.04
CA PHE A 238 5.88 22.22 7.57
C PHE A 238 5.69 22.28 6.05
N ASP A 239 6.57 22.98 5.32
CA ASP A 239 6.41 23.16 3.87
C ASP A 239 7.63 22.68 3.08
N ILE A 240 8.79 23.28 3.32
CA ILE A 240 9.92 23.13 2.40
C ILE A 240 10.59 21.76 2.55
N LEU A 241 10.80 21.28 3.77
CA LEU A 241 11.47 20.01 4.02
C LEU A 241 10.67 18.81 3.50
N PRO A 242 9.36 18.66 3.79
CA PRO A 242 8.55 17.58 3.21
C PRO A 242 8.58 17.61 1.67
N SER A 243 8.43 18.79 1.07
CA SER A 243 8.51 18.97 -0.38
C SER A 243 9.88 18.57 -0.96
N ALA A 244 10.97 18.86 -0.24
CA ALA A 244 12.32 18.53 -0.68
C ALA A 244 12.57 17.01 -0.57
N LEU A 245 12.08 16.37 0.49
CA LEU A 245 12.19 14.92 0.68
C LEU A 245 11.41 14.16 -0.40
N GLU A 246 10.18 14.57 -0.69
CA GLU A 246 9.38 13.96 -1.76
C GLU A 246 10.12 14.02 -3.11
N ARG A 247 10.67 15.18 -3.48
CA ARG A 247 11.43 15.36 -4.72
C ARG A 247 12.75 14.60 -4.72
N LEU A 248 13.40 14.47 -3.57
CA LEU A 248 14.59 13.63 -3.43
C LEU A 248 14.23 12.16 -3.68
N VAL A 249 13.13 11.67 -3.12
CA VAL A 249 12.67 10.28 -3.32
C VAL A 249 12.32 10.03 -4.77
N ILE A 250 11.52 10.90 -5.40
CA ILE A 250 11.16 10.78 -6.82
C ILE A 250 12.41 10.76 -7.70
N SER A 251 13.36 11.68 -7.46
CA SER A 251 14.59 11.74 -8.26
C SER A 251 15.59 10.60 -7.99
N THR A 252 15.50 9.91 -6.85
CA THR A 252 16.44 8.83 -6.49
C THR A 252 15.84 7.42 -6.47
N SER A 253 14.55 7.27 -6.81
CA SER A 253 13.84 5.99 -6.75
C SER A 253 13.14 5.59 -8.05
N VAL A 254 13.20 6.44 -9.08
CA VAL A 254 12.55 6.24 -10.38
C VAL A 254 13.59 6.17 -11.52
N CYS A 255 13.15 5.79 -12.73
CA CYS A 255 13.97 5.71 -13.94
C CYS A 255 15.17 4.75 -13.79
N GLN A 256 16.40 5.25 -13.91
CA GLN A 256 17.62 4.46 -13.82
C GLN A 256 18.11 4.23 -12.38
N MET A 257 17.50 4.86 -11.37
CA MET A 257 17.92 4.81 -9.97
C MET A 257 16.95 3.98 -9.10
N LYS A 258 16.40 2.90 -9.64
CA LYS A 258 15.44 2.06 -8.90
C LYS A 258 16.12 1.36 -7.71
N ARG A 259 15.48 1.41 -6.55
CA ARG A 259 15.93 0.71 -5.34
C ARG A 259 15.50 -0.75 -5.39
N MET A 260 16.38 -1.62 -5.89
CA MET A 260 16.06 -3.04 -6.12
C MET A 260 15.68 -3.79 -4.84
N HIS A 261 16.26 -3.45 -3.70
CA HIS A 261 15.93 -4.06 -2.42
C HIS A 261 14.49 -3.76 -1.99
N VAL A 262 14.05 -2.50 -2.11
CA VAL A 262 12.67 -2.11 -1.81
C VAL A 262 11.68 -2.80 -2.76
N ILE A 263 12.04 -2.95 -4.04
CA ILE A 263 11.23 -3.71 -5.00
C ILE A 263 11.02 -5.15 -4.54
N MET A 264 12.10 -5.82 -4.08
CA MET A 264 12.00 -7.20 -3.58
C MET A 264 11.15 -7.28 -2.31
N GLU A 265 11.30 -6.32 -1.40
CA GLU A 265 10.52 -6.25 -0.16
C GLU A 265 9.03 -6.07 -0.44
N VAL A 266 8.67 -5.12 -1.31
CA VAL A 266 7.28 -4.87 -1.72
C VAL A 266 6.68 -6.10 -2.40
N LYS A 267 7.44 -6.79 -3.27
CA LYS A 267 6.99 -8.05 -3.87
C LYS A 267 6.70 -9.10 -2.81
N LYS A 268 7.62 -9.30 -1.86
CA LYS A 268 7.44 -10.27 -0.78
C LYS A 268 6.23 -9.94 0.09
N MET A 269 5.99 -8.66 0.38
CA MET A 269 4.79 -8.23 1.12
C MET A 269 3.51 -8.51 0.34
N LEU A 270 3.50 -8.22 -0.96
CA LEU A 270 2.34 -8.48 -1.82
C LEU A 270 2.08 -9.99 -1.98
N GLU A 271 3.13 -10.80 -2.13
CA GLU A 271 3.03 -12.27 -2.14
C GLU A 271 2.48 -12.80 -0.80
N ALA A 272 2.98 -12.30 0.34
CA ALA A 272 2.46 -12.68 1.65
C ALA A 272 0.99 -12.31 1.82
N HIS A 273 0.60 -11.11 1.38
CA HIS A 273 -0.78 -10.65 1.43
C HIS A 273 -1.70 -11.46 0.51
N ARG A 274 -1.24 -11.80 -0.71
CA ARG A 274 -1.96 -12.70 -1.61
C ARG A 274 -2.14 -14.08 -1.00
N CYS A 275 -1.09 -14.66 -0.41
CA CYS A 275 -1.19 -15.94 0.31
C CYS A 275 -2.19 -15.85 1.47
N GLU A 276 -2.20 -14.76 2.24
CA GLU A 276 -3.16 -14.54 3.31
C GLU A 276 -4.61 -14.45 2.78
N LEU A 277 -4.84 -13.71 1.70
CA LEU A 277 -6.14 -13.63 1.04
C LEU A 277 -6.61 -14.98 0.51
N CYS A 278 -5.72 -15.74 -0.15
CA CYS A 278 -6.02 -17.09 -0.63
C CYS A 278 -6.35 -18.04 0.53
N LEU A 279 -5.60 -17.98 1.64
CA LEU A 279 -5.88 -18.79 2.82
C LEU A 279 -7.21 -18.39 3.47
N ASN A 280 -7.55 -17.11 3.51
CA ASN A 280 -8.83 -16.64 4.04
C ASN A 280 -10.00 -17.03 3.14
N LEU A 281 -9.84 -16.94 1.82
CA LEU A 281 -10.83 -17.41 0.85
C LEU A 281 -11.02 -18.93 0.99
N LEU A 282 -9.93 -19.70 1.04
CA LEU A 282 -9.97 -21.14 1.26
C LEU A 282 -10.70 -21.51 2.55
N ARG A 283 -10.41 -20.81 3.67
CA ARG A 283 -11.12 -21.00 4.94
C ARG A 283 -12.61 -20.71 4.81
N ASN A 284 -12.99 -19.63 4.14
CA ASN A 284 -14.38 -19.27 3.95
C ASN A 284 -15.11 -20.31 3.09
N VAL A 285 -14.50 -20.77 2.00
CA VAL A 285 -15.07 -21.84 1.16
C VAL A 285 -15.22 -23.13 1.96
N LYS A 286 -14.21 -23.55 2.72
CA LYS A 286 -14.31 -24.74 3.59
C LYS A 286 -15.44 -24.63 4.61
N LEU A 287 -15.59 -23.44 5.20
CA LEU A 287 -16.63 -23.14 6.17
C LEU A 287 -18.03 -23.18 5.55
N LEU A 288 -18.19 -22.63 4.35
CA LEU A 288 -19.44 -22.69 3.59
C LEU A 288 -19.75 -24.11 3.10
N SER A 289 -18.77 -24.85 2.60
CA SER A 289 -18.92 -26.25 2.21
C SER A 289 -19.35 -27.13 3.38
N MET A 290 -18.72 -26.95 4.55
CA MET A 290 -19.14 -27.64 5.78
C MET A 290 -20.56 -27.22 6.18
N HIS A 291 -20.93 -25.95 5.95
CA HIS A 291 -22.26 -25.48 6.25
C HIS A 291 -23.30 -26.18 5.40
N TYR A 292 -23.13 -26.17 4.07
CA TYR A 292 -23.97 -26.90 3.13
C TYR A 292 -24.11 -28.39 3.50
N LEU A 293 -23.00 -29.07 3.82
CA LEU A 293 -23.03 -30.49 4.19
C LEU A 293 -23.80 -30.79 5.48
N LEU A 294 -23.86 -29.84 6.41
CA LEU A 294 -24.55 -30.00 7.69
C LEU A 294 -26.02 -29.56 7.64
N THR A 295 -26.38 -28.62 6.76
CA THR A 295 -27.72 -28.01 6.72
C THR A 295 -28.55 -28.47 5.53
N GLU A 296 -27.97 -28.50 4.33
CA GLU A 296 -28.70 -28.64 3.06
C GLU A 296 -28.49 -29.99 2.38
N ALA A 297 -27.41 -30.72 2.70
CA ALA A 297 -27.11 -32.00 2.06
C ALA A 297 -28.16 -33.10 2.37
N PRO A 298 -28.29 -34.09 1.46
CA PRO A 298 -29.16 -35.26 1.67
C PRO A 298 -28.87 -35.95 3.01
N GLU A 299 -29.92 -36.43 3.70
CA GLU A 299 -29.82 -36.98 5.06
C GLU A 299 -28.72 -38.03 5.20
N ALA A 300 -28.62 -38.97 4.24
CA ALA A 300 -27.57 -39.99 4.25
C ALA A 300 -26.13 -39.41 4.29
N GLN A 301 -25.87 -38.31 3.57
CA GLN A 301 -24.55 -37.66 3.56
C GLN A 301 -24.31 -36.86 4.84
N ARG A 302 -25.35 -36.18 5.34
CA ARG A 302 -25.31 -35.41 6.59
C ARG A 302 -25.03 -36.32 7.78
N ASP A 303 -25.72 -37.46 7.86
CA ASP A 303 -25.55 -38.45 8.93
C ASP A 303 -24.17 -39.11 8.86
N HIS A 304 -23.70 -39.42 7.65
CA HIS A 304 -22.34 -39.92 7.46
C HIS A 304 -21.28 -38.91 7.94
N LEU A 305 -21.44 -37.63 7.61
CA LEU A 305 -20.55 -36.57 8.09
C LEU A 305 -20.63 -36.40 9.61
N ARG A 306 -21.82 -36.41 10.20
CA ARG A 306 -22.01 -36.37 11.67
C ARG A 306 -21.29 -37.51 12.36
N GLN A 307 -21.44 -38.74 11.87
CA GLN A 307 -20.72 -39.91 12.39
C GLN A 307 -19.20 -39.74 12.28
N LYS A 308 -18.69 -39.20 11.17
CA LYS A 308 -17.26 -38.89 10.98
C LYS A 308 -16.78 -37.86 12.01
N LEU A 309 -17.55 -36.79 12.26
CA LEU A 309 -17.21 -35.76 13.24
C LEU A 309 -17.26 -36.29 14.68
N GLU A 310 -18.22 -37.14 15.01
CA GLU A 310 -18.28 -37.82 16.31
C GLU A 310 -17.09 -38.76 16.52
N ALA A 311 -16.72 -39.54 15.51
CA ALA A 311 -15.53 -40.39 15.57
C ALA A 311 -14.24 -39.58 15.77
N ILE A 312 -14.17 -38.35 15.21
CA ILE A 312 -13.08 -37.41 15.48
C ILE A 312 -13.15 -36.92 16.93
N TYR A 313 -14.32 -36.54 17.43
CA TYR A 313 -14.53 -36.11 18.82
C TYR A 313 -14.01 -37.14 19.82
N GLU A 314 -14.30 -38.42 19.60
CA GLU A 314 -13.87 -39.45 20.53
C GLU A 314 -12.35 -39.53 20.64
N LYS A 315 -11.63 -39.24 19.55
CA LYS A 315 -10.16 -39.23 19.47
C LYS A 315 -9.52 -37.92 19.98
N VAL A 316 -10.30 -36.88 20.28
CA VAL A 316 -9.78 -35.60 20.79
C VAL A 316 -9.22 -35.77 22.21
N SER A 317 -8.12 -35.07 22.50
CA SER A 317 -7.46 -35.16 23.81
C SER A 317 -8.38 -34.73 24.98
N PRO A 318 -8.20 -35.29 26.18
CA PRO A 318 -9.00 -34.93 27.36
C PRO A 318 -8.92 -33.44 27.69
N HIS A 319 -7.75 -32.83 27.43
CA HIS A 319 -7.53 -31.41 27.64
C HIS A 319 -8.43 -30.54 26.75
N THR A 320 -8.55 -30.88 25.46
CA THR A 320 -9.45 -30.17 24.54
C THR A 320 -10.92 -30.41 24.89
N LYS A 321 -11.30 -31.63 25.29
CA LYS A 321 -12.67 -31.91 25.77
C LYS A 321 -13.00 -31.06 27.02
N SER A 322 -12.04 -30.90 27.94
CA SER A 322 -12.17 -30.00 29.11
C SER A 322 -12.33 -28.53 28.70
N LEU A 323 -11.61 -28.08 27.68
CA LEU A 323 -11.77 -26.74 27.12
C LEU A 323 -13.18 -26.54 26.56
N TYR A 324 -13.68 -27.48 25.75
CA TYR A 324 -15.06 -27.42 25.23
C TYR A 324 -16.11 -27.41 26.33
N MET A 325 -15.92 -28.19 27.41
CA MET A 325 -16.79 -28.15 28.59
C MET A 325 -16.76 -26.80 29.29
N LYS A 326 -15.59 -26.15 29.42
CA LYS A 326 -15.50 -24.79 29.97
C LYS A 326 -16.21 -23.78 29.09
N THR A 327 -16.04 -23.87 27.77
CA THR A 327 -16.71 -22.99 26.81
C THR A 327 -18.24 -23.21 26.84
N TRP A 328 -18.69 -24.46 26.89
CA TRP A 328 -20.10 -24.83 27.06
C TRP A 328 -20.68 -24.21 28.32
N LYS A 329 -20.06 -24.43 29.48
CA LYS A 329 -20.49 -23.82 30.74
C LYS A 329 -20.52 -22.30 30.63
N ARG A 330 -19.57 -21.67 29.93
CA ARG A 330 -19.59 -20.22 29.75
C ARG A 330 -20.75 -19.74 28.86
N PHE A 331 -21.10 -20.50 27.84
CA PHE A 331 -22.26 -20.21 26.98
C PHE A 331 -23.59 -20.44 27.70
N PHE A 332 -23.72 -21.52 28.47
CA PHE A 332 -24.99 -22.03 28.99
C PHE A 332 -25.15 -21.90 30.53
N ALA A 333 -24.21 -21.29 31.27
CA ALA A 333 -24.32 -21.13 32.73
C ALA A 333 -25.47 -20.19 33.17
N ASN A 334 -26.01 -19.37 32.27
CA ASN A 334 -27.11 -18.46 32.56
C ASN A 334 -28.38 -18.94 31.86
N GLU A 335 -29.04 -19.97 32.41
CA GLU A 335 -30.24 -20.62 31.85
C GLU A 335 -31.46 -19.67 31.69
N SER A 336 -31.44 -18.47 32.28
CA SER A 336 -32.62 -17.59 32.39
C SER A 336 -32.68 -16.41 31.42
N VAL A 337 -31.65 -16.16 30.61
CA VAL A 337 -31.62 -15.02 29.67
C VAL A 337 -31.36 -15.56 28.27
N ALA A 338 -32.31 -15.38 27.35
CA ALA A 338 -32.16 -15.70 25.95
C ALA A 338 -30.78 -15.22 25.45
N HIS A 339 -29.89 -16.16 25.15
CA HIS A 339 -28.51 -15.85 24.81
C HIS A 339 -28.50 -14.95 23.59
N ARG A 340 -28.12 -13.69 23.78
CA ARG A 340 -27.97 -12.76 22.66
C ARG A 340 -26.84 -13.29 21.79
N ALA A 341 -27.03 -13.29 20.47
CA ALA A 341 -26.01 -13.71 19.50
C ALA A 341 -24.66 -13.00 19.72
N GLU A 342 -24.67 -11.81 20.34
CA GLU A 342 -23.49 -11.03 20.72
C GLU A 342 -22.64 -11.71 21.80
N ASP A 343 -23.24 -12.29 22.84
CA ASP A 343 -22.51 -12.99 23.92
C ASP A 343 -21.86 -14.27 23.39
N ILE A 344 -22.55 -14.93 22.46
CA ILE A 344 -22.03 -16.12 21.80
C ILE A 344 -20.85 -15.74 20.90
N ARG A 345 -20.98 -14.67 20.09
CA ARG A 345 -19.88 -14.15 19.27
C ARG A 345 -18.68 -13.72 20.10
N ALA A 346 -18.87 -13.05 21.24
CA ALA A 346 -17.78 -12.63 22.11
C ALA A 346 -17.02 -13.84 22.69
N SER A 347 -17.74 -14.90 23.06
CA SER A 347 -17.14 -16.12 23.59
C SER A 347 -16.46 -16.97 22.51
N LEU A 348 -17.00 -17.00 21.28
CA LEU A 348 -16.32 -17.57 20.11
C LEU A 348 -15.06 -16.77 19.76
N ALA A 349 -15.12 -15.44 19.80
CA ALA A 349 -13.97 -14.58 19.58
C ALA A 349 -12.86 -14.83 20.61
N ALA A 350 -13.23 -15.03 21.88
CA ALA A 350 -12.28 -15.42 22.93
C ALA A 350 -11.65 -16.81 22.70
N ALA A 351 -12.32 -17.68 21.94
CA ALA A 351 -11.79 -18.98 21.49
C ALA A 351 -11.03 -18.89 20.15
N GLY A 352 -10.81 -17.68 19.60
CA GLY A 352 -10.13 -17.44 18.33
C GLY A 352 -11.01 -17.59 17.08
N ILE A 353 -12.33 -17.75 17.25
CA ILE A 353 -13.31 -17.87 16.17
C ILE A 353 -13.97 -16.51 15.97
N VAL A 354 -13.63 -15.82 14.89
CA VAL A 354 -14.13 -14.46 14.60
C VAL A 354 -14.79 -14.37 13.23
N GLY A 355 -15.58 -13.32 13.03
CA GLY A 355 -16.20 -13.00 11.73
C GLY A 355 -17.26 -14.01 11.29
N GLN A 356 -17.20 -14.41 10.02
CA GLN A 356 -18.17 -15.27 9.34
C GLN A 356 -18.30 -16.67 9.99
N ALA A 357 -17.25 -17.14 10.63
CA ALA A 357 -17.26 -18.41 11.36
C ALA A 357 -18.27 -18.41 12.52
N ALA A 358 -18.48 -17.27 13.16
CA ALA A 358 -19.42 -17.14 14.27
C ALA A 358 -20.89 -17.11 13.81
N SER A 359 -21.18 -16.51 12.64
CA SER A 359 -22.54 -16.57 12.06
C SER A 359 -22.91 -17.98 11.61
N VAL A 360 -21.96 -18.70 11.00
CA VAL A 360 -22.19 -20.09 10.57
C VAL A 360 -22.37 -21.01 11.77
N PHE A 361 -21.59 -20.81 12.85
CA PHE A 361 -21.77 -21.55 14.09
C PHE A 361 -23.18 -21.39 14.67
N LEU A 362 -23.72 -20.17 14.71
CA LEU A 362 -25.08 -19.92 15.20
C LEU A 362 -26.13 -20.65 14.35
N SER A 363 -25.98 -20.62 13.03
CA SER A 363 -26.88 -21.35 12.12
C SER A 363 -26.81 -22.87 12.31
N TRP A 364 -25.61 -23.42 12.57
CA TRP A 364 -25.46 -24.83 12.93
C TRP A 364 -26.14 -25.16 14.25
N MET A 365 -26.04 -24.31 15.26
CA MET A 365 -26.75 -24.54 16.53
C MET A 365 -28.27 -24.63 16.33
N GLU A 366 -28.85 -23.76 15.49
CA GLU A 366 -30.28 -23.82 15.16
C GLU A 366 -30.64 -25.12 14.44
N THR A 367 -29.80 -25.55 13.49
CA THR A 367 -30.02 -26.78 12.74
C THR A 367 -30.00 -28.02 13.64
N PHE A 368 -29.08 -28.09 14.60
CA PHE A 368 -28.97 -29.24 15.52
C PHE A 368 -30.06 -29.27 16.59
N LYS A 369 -30.55 -28.12 17.06
CA LYS A 369 -31.65 -28.04 18.05
C LYS A 369 -32.98 -28.70 17.62
N THR A 370 -33.18 -28.91 16.32
CA THR A 370 -34.42 -29.50 15.77
C THR A 370 -34.57 -31.00 16.02
N SER A 371 -33.55 -31.67 16.59
CA SER A 371 -33.46 -33.14 16.68
C SER A 371 -34.05 -33.77 17.96
N HIS A 372 -35.25 -33.37 18.39
CA HIS A 372 -36.16 -34.04 19.37
C HIS A 372 -36.35 -33.41 20.77
N SER A 373 -35.41 -32.62 21.32
CA SER A 373 -35.57 -32.00 22.66
C SER A 373 -35.85 -30.49 22.63
N GLY A 374 -35.57 -29.82 21.51
CA GLY A 374 -35.59 -28.35 21.40
C GLY A 374 -34.41 -27.64 22.08
N GLU A 375 -33.60 -28.38 22.85
CA GLU A 375 -32.41 -27.92 23.54
C GLU A 375 -31.17 -28.53 22.91
N LEU A 376 -30.10 -27.75 22.78
CA LEU A 376 -28.83 -28.25 22.25
C LEU A 376 -28.15 -29.11 23.32
N GLU A 377 -27.77 -30.35 23.01
CA GLU A 377 -27.02 -31.18 23.95
C GLU A 377 -25.52 -30.81 23.94
N PHE A 378 -24.81 -31.05 25.05
CA PHE A 378 -23.36 -30.82 25.12
C PHE A 378 -22.59 -31.62 24.06
N ARG A 379 -23.09 -32.83 23.74
CA ARG A 379 -22.48 -33.68 22.72
C ARG A 379 -22.62 -33.08 21.32
N GLU A 380 -23.79 -32.56 20.98
CA GLU A 380 -24.05 -31.87 19.72
C GLU A 380 -23.19 -30.60 19.59
N PHE A 381 -23.06 -29.84 20.67
CA PHE A 381 -22.15 -28.71 20.71
C PHE A 381 -20.69 -29.10 20.46
N CYS A 382 -20.23 -30.21 21.05
CA CYS A 382 -18.88 -30.70 20.78
C CYS A 382 -18.69 -31.07 19.30
N VAL A 383 -19.71 -31.65 18.66
CA VAL A 383 -19.70 -31.97 17.22
C VAL A 383 -19.65 -30.69 16.39
N ILE A 384 -20.44 -29.66 16.72
CA ILE A 384 -20.41 -28.35 16.04
C ILE A 384 -19.03 -27.68 16.20
N MET A 385 -18.45 -27.71 17.40
CA MET A 385 -17.12 -27.17 17.67
C MET A 385 -16.03 -27.90 16.87
N ILE A 386 -16.19 -29.21 16.65
CA ILE A 386 -15.28 -29.99 15.82
C ILE A 386 -15.50 -29.72 14.35
N ALA A 387 -16.75 -29.64 13.88
CA ALA A 387 -17.05 -29.24 12.50
C ALA A 387 -16.40 -27.89 12.17
N LEU A 388 -16.51 -26.94 13.10
CA LEU A 388 -15.88 -25.63 12.98
C LEU A 388 -14.36 -25.72 12.97
N ARG A 389 -13.78 -26.51 13.88
CA ARG A 389 -12.33 -26.72 13.93
C ARG A 389 -11.81 -27.40 12.67
N VAL A 390 -12.52 -28.37 12.12
CA VAL A 390 -12.20 -29.07 10.87
C VAL A 390 -12.30 -28.11 9.70
N ALA A 391 -13.36 -27.31 9.61
CA ALA A 391 -13.53 -26.32 8.56
C ALA A 391 -12.42 -25.24 8.58
N VAL A 392 -12.01 -24.79 9.76
CA VAL A 392 -11.03 -23.72 9.94
C VAL A 392 -9.57 -24.22 9.83
N ASN A 393 -9.27 -25.41 10.35
CA ASN A 393 -7.89 -25.88 10.53
C ASN A 393 -7.50 -27.10 9.71
N ASN A 394 -8.44 -27.94 9.27
CA ASN A 394 -8.08 -29.13 8.52
C ASN A 394 -7.94 -28.86 7.04
N VAL A 395 -6.98 -29.54 6.45
CA VAL A 395 -6.93 -29.85 5.02
C VAL A 395 -8.06 -30.87 4.80
N ILE A 396 -9.26 -30.39 4.45
CA ILE A 396 -10.20 -31.22 3.69
C ILE A 396 -9.38 -31.78 2.52
N SER A 397 -9.42 -33.09 2.26
CA SER A 397 -8.69 -33.64 1.12
C SER A 397 -9.12 -32.88 -0.14
N GLU A 398 -8.18 -32.64 -1.04
CA GLU A 398 -8.41 -31.90 -2.28
C GLU A 398 -9.66 -32.41 -3.01
N ASP A 399 -9.82 -33.73 -3.06
CA ASP A 399 -11.01 -34.40 -3.62
C ASP A 399 -12.32 -34.08 -2.89
N GLU A 400 -12.34 -34.10 -1.55
CA GLU A 400 -13.53 -33.77 -0.75
C GLU A 400 -13.88 -32.27 -0.88
N PHE A 401 -12.87 -31.41 -1.05
CA PHE A 401 -13.02 -29.97 -1.22
C PHE A 401 -13.55 -29.62 -2.61
N CYS A 402 -12.95 -30.15 -3.68
CA CYS A 402 -13.40 -29.97 -5.05
C CYS A 402 -14.81 -30.55 -5.26
N ALA A 403 -15.12 -31.70 -4.67
CA ALA A 403 -16.48 -32.25 -4.70
C ALA A 403 -17.50 -31.39 -3.94
N ALA A 404 -17.10 -30.71 -2.86
CA ALA A 404 -17.98 -29.81 -2.13
C ALA A 404 -18.19 -28.48 -2.87
N ILE A 405 -17.17 -27.91 -3.50
CA ILE A 405 -17.31 -26.72 -4.36
C ILE A 405 -18.24 -27.02 -5.53
N ARG A 406 -18.03 -28.14 -6.25
CA ARG A 406 -18.88 -28.55 -7.39
C ARG A 406 -20.34 -28.79 -6.99
N ARG A 407 -20.62 -29.06 -5.71
CA ARG A 407 -21.99 -29.24 -5.18
C ARG A 407 -22.59 -27.94 -4.64
N ALA A 408 -21.79 -27.10 -4.01
CA ALA A 408 -22.22 -25.79 -3.47
C ALA A 408 -22.41 -24.75 -4.58
N LEU A 409 -21.74 -24.94 -5.72
CA LEU A 409 -21.99 -24.22 -6.95
C LEU A 409 -22.95 -25.06 -7.79
N PRO A 410 -24.27 -24.81 -7.78
CA PRO A 410 -25.17 -25.43 -8.73
C PRO A 410 -24.80 -24.88 -10.12
N LEU A 411 -23.84 -25.52 -10.77
CA LEU A 411 -23.64 -25.37 -12.20
C LEU A 411 -24.99 -25.74 -12.82
N ARG A 412 -25.68 -24.71 -13.32
CA ARG A 412 -26.93 -24.89 -14.02
C ARG A 412 -26.59 -25.76 -15.23
N ASP A 413 -26.92 -27.05 -15.14
CA ASP A 413 -26.76 -28.04 -16.20
C ASP A 413 -27.50 -27.55 -17.44
N THR A 414 -26.83 -26.70 -18.21
CA THR A 414 -27.20 -26.41 -19.58
C THR A 414 -26.60 -27.56 -20.37
N ALA A 415 -27.44 -28.58 -20.48
CA ALA A 415 -27.26 -29.84 -21.15
C ALA A 415 -26.09 -29.90 -22.17
N GLY A 416 -25.15 -30.81 -21.90
CA GLY A 416 -24.32 -31.43 -22.93
C GLY A 416 -22.83 -31.13 -22.82
N ALA A 417 -22.13 -32.00 -22.09
CA ALA A 417 -20.75 -32.45 -22.31
C ALA A 417 -19.79 -31.49 -23.03
N ASP A 418 -19.09 -30.66 -22.25
CA ASP A 418 -17.63 -30.55 -22.21
C ASP A 418 -17.29 -29.78 -20.93
N GLU A 419 -16.07 -29.91 -20.39
CA GLU A 419 -15.63 -29.30 -19.13
C GLU A 419 -16.18 -27.87 -18.96
N VAL A 420 -17.15 -27.72 -18.05
CA VAL A 420 -17.74 -26.42 -17.75
C VAL A 420 -16.70 -25.65 -16.94
N LEU A 421 -15.82 -24.92 -17.63
CA LEU A 421 -15.00 -23.88 -17.04
C LEU A 421 -15.95 -22.81 -16.49
N LEU A 422 -16.00 -22.70 -15.16
CA LEU A 422 -16.62 -21.56 -14.49
C LEU A 422 -16.04 -20.27 -15.09
N SER A 423 -16.89 -19.41 -15.64
CA SER A 423 -16.41 -18.12 -16.13
C SER A 423 -15.92 -17.28 -14.94
N PRO A 424 -14.90 -16.42 -15.12
CA PRO A 424 -14.47 -15.48 -14.10
C PRO A 424 -15.61 -14.60 -13.55
N GLU A 425 -16.62 -14.27 -14.37
CA GLU A 425 -17.81 -13.56 -13.92
C GLU A 425 -18.71 -14.38 -12.99
N ASP A 426 -18.88 -15.69 -13.22
CA ASP A 426 -19.75 -16.53 -12.39
C ASP A 426 -19.20 -16.63 -10.96
N VAL A 427 -17.91 -16.93 -10.82
CA VAL A 427 -17.25 -17.02 -9.50
C VAL A 427 -17.19 -15.65 -8.82
N ARG A 428 -17.08 -14.56 -9.58
CA ARG A 428 -17.19 -13.20 -9.04
C ARG A 428 -18.60 -12.92 -8.50
N ASN A 429 -19.65 -13.25 -9.24
CA ASN A 429 -21.03 -13.07 -8.81
C ASN A 429 -21.32 -13.86 -7.54
N ILE A 430 -20.79 -15.08 -7.43
CA ILE A 430 -20.84 -15.91 -6.22
C ILE A 430 -20.12 -15.21 -5.06
N LEU A 431 -18.88 -14.76 -5.26
CA LEU A 431 -18.09 -14.12 -4.20
C LEU A 431 -18.64 -12.75 -3.75
N GLU A 432 -19.34 -12.04 -4.65
CA GLU A 432 -20.11 -10.82 -4.36
C GLU A 432 -21.44 -11.12 -3.62
N GLU A 433 -22.16 -12.16 -4.03
CA GLU A 433 -23.41 -12.62 -3.38
C GLU A 433 -23.18 -13.03 -1.92
N PHE A 434 -22.03 -13.64 -1.63
CA PHE A 434 -21.64 -14.04 -0.27
C PHE A 434 -20.87 -12.98 0.52
N LYS A 435 -20.79 -11.73 0.02
CA LYS A 435 -20.10 -10.59 0.67
C LYS A 435 -18.63 -10.86 1.04
N VAL A 436 -17.97 -11.80 0.34
CA VAL A 436 -16.54 -12.06 0.50
C VAL A 436 -15.73 -10.95 -0.18
N VAL A 437 -16.32 -10.28 -1.17
CA VAL A 437 -15.83 -9.05 -1.78
C VAL A 437 -16.61 -7.85 -1.24
N HIS A 438 -15.93 -6.84 -0.72
CA HIS A 438 -16.56 -5.60 -0.29
C HIS A 438 -17.11 -4.85 -1.53
N PRO A 439 -18.40 -4.48 -1.59
CA PRO A 439 -18.90 -3.64 -2.65
C PRO A 439 -18.44 -2.21 -2.36
N ARG A 440 -17.27 -1.83 -2.90
CA ARG A 440 -16.85 -0.46 -3.28
C ARG A 440 -15.34 -0.40 -3.58
N SER A 441 -14.97 -0.60 -4.84
CA SER A 441 -14.15 0.37 -5.57
C SER A 441 -15.07 1.05 -6.59
N HIS A 442 -15.67 2.17 -6.17
CA HIS A 442 -16.45 3.02 -7.07
C HIS A 442 -15.55 3.51 -8.21
N VAL A 443 -15.65 2.91 -9.39
CA VAL A 443 -15.39 3.61 -10.65
C VAL A 443 -16.73 4.18 -11.08
N VAL A 444 -16.88 5.49 -10.90
CA VAL A 444 -18.05 6.25 -11.37
C VAL A 444 -18.05 6.24 -12.90
N ALA A 445 -18.74 5.28 -13.50
CA ALA A 445 -19.08 5.33 -14.92
C ALA A 445 -20.34 6.19 -15.09
N ARG A 446 -20.16 7.45 -15.48
CA ARG A 446 -21.24 8.33 -15.95
C ARG A 446 -21.78 7.76 -17.26
N HIS A 447 -23.01 7.23 -17.23
CA HIS A 447 -23.76 6.93 -18.45
C HIS A 447 -24.19 8.24 -19.12
N MET A 448 -23.64 8.53 -20.30
CA MET A 448 -24.31 9.38 -21.28
C MET A 448 -24.99 8.48 -22.32
N THR A 449 -26.31 8.58 -22.37
CA THR A 449 -27.16 8.00 -23.39
C THR A 449 -27.00 8.76 -24.71
N ASN A 450 -26.92 8.03 -25.84
CA ASN A 450 -27.62 8.39 -27.08
C ASN A 450 -27.70 7.22 -28.06
N PHE A 451 -28.91 7.06 -28.62
CA PHE A 451 -29.37 6.09 -29.60
C PHE A 451 -28.62 6.14 -30.95
N THR A 452 -28.45 5.01 -31.66
CA THR A 452 -29.21 4.64 -32.88
C THR A 452 -28.65 3.39 -33.63
N SER A 453 -29.60 2.59 -34.14
CA SER A 453 -29.60 1.65 -35.28
C SER A 453 -28.72 0.38 -35.34
N ALA A 454 -29.40 -0.76 -35.17
CA ALA A 454 -29.48 -1.96 -36.02
C ALA A 454 -28.34 -2.30 -37.01
N ASN A 455 -27.60 -3.39 -36.73
CA ASN A 455 -27.70 -4.66 -37.44
C ASN A 455 -26.80 -5.70 -36.76
N GLN A 456 -27.34 -6.90 -36.51
CA GLN A 456 -26.63 -8.04 -35.94
C GLN A 456 -25.68 -8.65 -36.98
N LEU A 457 -24.40 -8.67 -36.64
CA LEU A 457 -23.46 -9.75 -36.95
C LEU A 457 -22.60 -9.90 -35.68
N LEU A 458 -22.75 -11.06 -35.02
CA LEU A 458 -22.02 -11.46 -33.83
C LEU A 458 -20.55 -11.72 -34.20
N GLU A 459 -19.75 -10.66 -34.21
CA GLU A 459 -18.34 -10.72 -33.80
C GLU A 459 -18.29 -10.19 -32.37
N VAL A 460 -17.88 -11.04 -31.43
CA VAL A 460 -17.61 -10.65 -30.04
C VAL A 460 -16.34 -9.83 -30.05
N GLU A 461 -16.48 -8.54 -30.35
CA GLU A 461 -15.43 -7.53 -30.17
C GLU A 461 -15.33 -7.24 -28.67
N GLU A 462 -14.27 -7.74 -28.03
CA GLU A 462 -13.88 -7.46 -26.64
C GLU A 462 -13.77 -5.95 -26.40
N ARG A 463 -14.88 -5.32 -26.02
CA ARG A 463 -14.97 -3.91 -25.65
C ARG A 463 -15.23 -3.74 -24.16
N SER A 464 -14.19 -3.91 -23.35
CA SER A 464 -13.92 -3.02 -22.21
C SER A 464 -12.52 -3.31 -21.65
N GLY A 465 -11.56 -2.44 -21.94
CA GLY A 465 -10.18 -2.48 -21.45
C GLY A 465 -10.02 -2.18 -19.96
N HIS A 466 -10.71 -2.93 -19.11
CA HIS A 466 -10.47 -3.03 -17.67
C HIS A 466 -10.47 -4.51 -17.27
N ASP A 467 -9.45 -5.23 -17.73
CA ASP A 467 -9.09 -6.53 -17.16
C ASP A 467 -8.47 -6.29 -15.78
N VAL A 468 -9.34 -6.22 -14.78
CA VAL A 468 -8.94 -6.43 -13.41
C VAL A 468 -8.66 -7.93 -13.29
N HIS A 469 -7.40 -8.34 -13.52
CA HIS A 469 -6.91 -9.60 -12.95
C HIS A 469 -6.89 -9.40 -11.43
N SER A 470 -8.07 -9.63 -10.86
CA SER A 470 -8.37 -9.56 -9.46
C SER A 470 -7.60 -10.69 -8.77
N PRO A 471 -7.21 -10.55 -7.49
CA PRO A 471 -6.86 -11.70 -6.64
C PRO A 471 -7.89 -12.84 -6.75
N LEU A 472 -9.13 -12.48 -7.08
CA LEU A 472 -10.23 -13.37 -7.42
C LEU A 472 -9.99 -14.17 -8.71
N THR A 473 -9.40 -13.60 -9.75
CA THR A 473 -9.07 -14.28 -11.01
C THR A 473 -7.90 -15.26 -10.85
N GLU A 474 -6.89 -14.93 -10.04
CA GLU A 474 -5.80 -15.87 -9.67
C GLU A 474 -6.32 -16.98 -8.74
N ALA A 475 -7.19 -16.66 -7.78
CA ALA A 475 -7.88 -17.65 -6.95
C ALA A 475 -8.82 -18.54 -7.78
N LEU A 476 -9.48 -17.98 -8.80
CA LEU A 476 -10.26 -18.70 -9.82
C LEU A 476 -9.39 -19.68 -10.57
N MET A 477 -8.24 -19.23 -11.11
CA MET A 477 -7.33 -20.11 -11.85
C MET A 477 -6.78 -21.24 -10.97
N LEU A 478 -6.53 -20.98 -9.68
CA LEU A 478 -6.16 -22.01 -8.71
C LEU A 478 -7.30 -22.98 -8.40
N VAL A 479 -8.55 -22.50 -8.34
CA VAL A 479 -9.74 -23.33 -8.09
C VAL A 479 -10.18 -24.11 -9.34
N THR A 480 -9.88 -23.61 -10.56
CA THR A 480 -10.20 -24.30 -11.82
C THR A 480 -9.06 -25.20 -12.33
N ALA A 481 -7.82 -25.01 -11.86
CA ALA A 481 -6.68 -25.87 -12.17
C ALA A 481 -6.51 -27.06 -11.19
N MET A 482 -7.21 -27.03 -10.05
CA MET A 482 -7.41 -28.14 -9.11
C MET A 482 -8.73 -28.86 -9.42
#